data_AF-A0A962V041-F1
#
_entry.id   AF-A0A962V041-F1
#
_cell.length_a   1.000
_cell.length_b   1.000
_cell.length_c   1.000
_cell.angle_alpha   90.00
_cell.angle_beta   90.00
_cell.angle_gamma   90.00
#
_symmetry.space_group_name_H-M   'P 1'
#
loop_
_entity.id
_entity.type
_entity.pdbx_description
1 polymer ?
#
loop_
_entity_poly.entity_id
_entity_poly.type
_entity_poly.pdbx_seq_one_letter_code
_entity_poly.pdbx_strand_id
1 'polypeptide(L)'
;MNEYLALWMFPTVLLAVFLGIPVAVSLMGVALFFGLATFGDAVIFQFVQKVDEMASNFVLAAVPLFIFMGAMMERSGIAERLFEAIHLWTRRLPGG
;
A
#
# COMPACT_ATOMS: atom_id res chain seq x y z
N MET A 1 -17.13 -28.57 5.53
CA MET A 1 -17.05 -27.12 5.83
C MET A 1 -16.97 -27.00 7.34
N ASN A 2 -15.78 -26.79 7.91
CA ASN A 2 -15.64 -26.62 9.36
C ASN A 2 -15.88 -25.13 9.69
N GLU A 3 -17.14 -24.72 9.77
CA GLU A 3 -17.57 -23.35 10.12
C GLU A 3 -16.90 -22.85 11.41
N TYR A 4 -16.55 -23.77 12.30
CA TYR A 4 -15.76 -23.53 13.51
C TYR A 4 -14.40 -22.86 13.22
N LEU A 5 -13.70 -23.21 12.13
CA LEU A 5 -12.40 -22.60 11.78
C LEU A 5 -12.53 -21.12 11.44
N ALA A 6 -13.60 -20.72 10.75
CA ALA A 6 -13.84 -19.32 10.40
C ALA A 6 -14.07 -18.45 11.66
N LEU A 7 -14.74 -18.99 12.67
CA LEU A 7 -14.95 -18.31 13.96
C LEU A 7 -13.63 -18.01 14.67
N TRP A 8 -12.62 -18.89 14.55
CA TRP A 8 -11.31 -18.70 15.18
C TRP A 8 -10.41 -17.68 14.48
N MET A 9 -10.69 -17.31 13.22
CA MET A 9 -9.86 -16.34 12.48
C MET A 9 -9.84 -14.97 13.15
N PHE A 10 -11.00 -14.48 13.60
CA PHE A 10 -11.12 -13.14 14.18
C PHE A 10 -10.41 -13.00 15.55
N PRO A 11 -10.61 -13.89 16.53
CA PRO A 11 -9.84 -13.88 17.77
C PRO A 11 -8.34 -14.00 17.55
N THR A 12 -7.91 -14.82 16.58
CA THR A 12 -6.48 -15.04 16.31
C THR A 12 -5.81 -13.78 15.77
N VAL A 13 -6.45 -13.05 14.84
CA VAL A 13 -5.93 -11.74 14.37
C VAL A 13 -5.85 -10.75 15.53
N LEU A 14 -6.89 -10.66 16.37
CA LEU A 14 -6.91 -9.74 17.51
C LEU A 14 -5.76 -10.03 18.48
N LEU A 15 -5.54 -11.29 18.83
CA LEU A 15 -4.43 -11.70 19.70
C LEU A 15 -3.07 -11.33 19.08
N ALA A 16 -2.89 -11.58 17.78
CA ALA A 16 -1.65 -11.23 17.08
C ALA A 16 -1.39 -9.70 17.10
N VAL A 17 -2.42 -8.89 16.91
CA VAL A 17 -2.32 -7.42 16.99
C VAL A 17 -2.03 -6.95 18.43
N PHE A 18 -2.67 -7.54 19.45
CA PHE A 18 -2.40 -7.20 20.85
C PHE A 18 -1.00 -7.60 21.33
N LEU A 19 -0.42 -8.64 20.74
CA LEU A 19 0.98 -9.03 20.95
C LEU A 19 1.98 -8.02 20.33
N GLY A 20 1.50 -6.98 19.64
CA GLY A 20 2.32 -5.94 19.03
C GLY A 20 2.87 -6.30 17.66
N ILE A 21 2.39 -7.39 17.04
CA ILE A 21 2.78 -7.76 15.68
C ILE A 21 2.13 -6.75 14.71
N PRO A 22 2.89 -6.19 13.74
CA PRO A 22 2.33 -5.30 12.74
C PRO A 22 1.08 -5.87 12.08
N VAL A 23 0.04 -5.05 11.95
CA VAL A 23 -1.30 -5.50 11.49
C VAL A 23 -1.22 -6.23 10.15
N ALA A 24 -0.39 -5.75 9.21
CA ALA A 24 -0.19 -6.39 7.91
C ALA A 24 0.34 -7.84 8.03
N VAL A 25 1.31 -8.07 8.92
CA VAL A 25 1.89 -9.41 9.16
C VAL A 25 0.87 -10.31 9.86
N SER A 26 0.12 -9.76 10.82
CA SER A 26 -0.95 -10.48 11.52
C SER A 26 -2.03 -10.97 10.56
N LEU A 27 -2.52 -10.11 9.68
CA LEU A 27 -3.53 -10.47 8.68
C LEU A 27 -3.01 -11.50 7.68
N MET A 28 -1.78 -11.31 7.18
CA MET A 28 -1.16 -12.23 6.23
C MET A 28 -0.93 -13.61 6.84
N GLY A 29 -0.39 -13.67 8.06
CA GLY A 29 -0.13 -14.92 8.77
C GLY A 29 -1.39 -15.71 9.07
N VAL A 30 -2.44 -15.05 9.56
CA VAL A 30 -3.73 -15.70 9.84
C VAL A 30 -4.40 -16.17 8.54
N ALA A 31 -4.37 -15.36 7.48
CA ALA A 31 -4.92 -15.74 6.18
C ALA A 31 -4.23 -16.99 5.60
N LEU A 32 -2.90 -17.08 5.69
CA LEU A 32 -2.14 -18.24 5.23
C LEU A 32 -2.37 -19.47 6.11
N PHE A 33 -2.36 -19.31 7.44
CA PHE A 33 -2.53 -20.42 8.39
C PHE A 33 -3.90 -21.09 8.26
N PHE A 34 -4.98 -20.31 8.33
CA PHE A 34 -6.34 -20.84 8.17
C PHE A 34 -6.67 -21.19 6.72
N GLY A 35 -6.07 -20.48 5.76
CA GLY A 35 -6.22 -20.77 4.34
C GLY A 35 -5.60 -22.11 3.95
N LEU A 36 -4.42 -22.45 4.47
CA LEU A 36 -3.81 -23.78 4.29
C LEU A 36 -4.66 -24.88 4.93
N ALA A 37 -5.19 -24.63 6.14
CA ALA A 37 -6.04 -25.60 6.83
C ALA A 37 -7.39 -25.86 6.11
N THR A 38 -7.89 -24.90 5.33
CA THR A 38 -9.20 -24.98 4.67
C THR A 38 -9.10 -25.37 3.20
N PHE A 39 -8.16 -24.77 2.47
CA PHE A 39 -8.02 -24.88 1.02
C PHE A 39 -6.78 -25.70 0.60
N GLY A 40 -5.94 -26.13 1.54
CA GLY A 40 -4.68 -26.81 1.25
C GLY A 40 -3.76 -25.92 0.42
N ASP A 41 -3.05 -26.52 -0.54
CA ASP A 41 -2.09 -25.82 -1.41
C ASP A 41 -2.74 -24.77 -2.32
N ALA A 42 -4.06 -24.81 -2.51
CA ALA A 42 -4.79 -23.84 -3.33
C ALA A 42 -4.65 -22.39 -2.79
N VAL A 43 -4.46 -22.22 -1.48
CA VAL A 43 -4.24 -20.90 -0.88
C VAL A 43 -2.95 -20.24 -1.38
N ILE A 44 -1.93 -21.03 -1.75
CA ILE A 44 -0.65 -20.52 -2.25
C ILE A 44 -0.87 -19.86 -3.61
N PHE A 45 -1.66 -20.51 -4.48
CA PHE A 45 -2.04 -19.94 -5.77
C PHE A 45 -2.87 -18.66 -5.60
N GLN A 46 -3.82 -18.65 -4.65
CA GLN A 46 -4.60 -17.44 -4.34
C GLN A 46 -3.73 -16.31 -3.81
N PHE A 47 -2.73 -16.62 -2.98
CA PHE A 47 -1.79 -15.64 -2.46
C PHE A 47 -0.94 -15.03 -3.58
N VAL A 48 -0.38 -15.87 -4.46
CA VAL A 48 0.39 -15.42 -5.62
C VAL A 48 -0.46 -14.55 -6.54
N GLN A 49 -1.70 -14.96 -6.82
CA GLN A 49 -2.64 -14.15 -7.61
C GLN A 49 -2.90 -12.78 -6.98
N LYS A 50 -3.10 -12.71 -5.65
CA LYS A 50 -3.34 -11.44 -4.96
C LYS A 50 -2.11 -10.52 -4.98
N VAL A 51 -0.91 -11.09 -4.87
CA VAL A 51 0.33 -10.32 -5.01
C VAL A 51 0.47 -9.77 -6.42
N ASP A 52 0.19 -10.60 -7.44
CA ASP A 52 0.26 -10.19 -8.85
C ASP A 52 -0.77 -9.10 -9.19
N GLU A 53 -2.01 -9.23 -8.69
CA GLU A 53 -3.05 -8.20 -8.80
C GLU A 53 -2.62 -6.86 -8.21
N MET A 54 -1.95 -6.87 -7.04
CA MET A 54 -1.46 -5.65 -6.39
C MET A 54 -0.25 -5.06 -7.12
N ALA A 55 0.69 -5.91 -7.57
CA ALA A 55 1.88 -5.46 -8.31
C ALA A 55 1.51 -4.86 -9.66
N SER A 56 0.51 -5.42 -10.34
CA SER A 56 0.00 -4.95 -11.63
C SER A 56 -1.03 -3.83 -11.51
N ASN A 57 -1.22 -3.28 -10.31
CA ASN A 57 -2.20 -2.23 -10.08
C ASN A 57 -1.72 -0.89 -10.67
N PHE A 58 -2.44 -0.38 -11.67
CA PHE A 58 -2.12 0.90 -12.33
C PHE A 58 -2.08 2.11 -11.38
N VAL A 59 -2.87 2.12 -10.31
CA VAL A 59 -2.87 3.21 -9.33
C VAL A 59 -1.60 3.19 -8.50
N LEU A 60 -1.15 2.01 -8.06
CA LEU A 60 0.11 1.87 -7.33
C LEU A 60 1.32 2.13 -8.25
N ALA A 61 1.23 1.73 -9.52
CA ALA A 61 2.25 2.03 -10.53
C ALA A 61 2.43 3.55 -10.78
N ALA A 62 1.39 4.36 -10.53
CA ALA A 62 1.50 5.81 -10.62
C ALA A 62 2.40 6.41 -9.53
N VAL A 63 2.56 5.76 -8.36
CA VAL A 63 3.34 6.30 -7.24
C VAL A 63 4.84 6.40 -7.57
N PRO A 64 5.53 5.34 -8.03
CA PRO A 64 6.92 5.46 -8.44
C PRO A 64 7.13 6.44 -9.60
N LEU A 65 6.20 6.45 -10.57
CA LEU A 65 6.29 7.35 -11.72
C LEU A 65 6.11 8.82 -11.33
N PHE A 66 5.23 9.09 -10.36
CA PHE A 66 5.06 10.42 -9.78
C PHE A 66 6.30 10.88 -9.02
N ILE A 67 6.89 10.00 -8.20
CA ILE A 67 8.16 10.27 -7.52
C ILE A 67 9.28 10.54 -8.54
N PHE A 68 9.34 9.75 -9.61
CA PHE A 68 10.31 9.94 -10.69
C PHE A 68 10.13 11.29 -11.39
N MET A 69 8.90 11.67 -11.74
CA MET A 69 8.58 12.97 -12.32
C MET A 69 9.00 14.11 -11.38
N GLY A 70 8.67 14.01 -10.09
CA GLY A 70 9.05 14.99 -9.09
C GLY A 70 10.57 15.15 -9.00
N ALA A 71 11.31 14.04 -8.92
CA ALA A 71 12.77 14.04 -8.89
C ALA A 71 13.39 14.64 -10.17
N MET A 72 12.77 14.39 -11.34
CA MET A 72 13.19 15.00 -12.61
C MET A 72 12.92 16.51 -12.64
N MET A 73 11.77 16.97 -12.12
CA MET A 73 11.44 18.39 -12.03
C MET A 73 12.39 19.15 -11.10
N GLU A 74 12.75 18.54 -9.97
CA GLU A 74 13.74 19.08 -9.03
C GLU A 74 15.12 19.17 -9.69
N ARG A 75 15.61 18.09 -10.29
CA ARG A 75 16.94 18.07 -10.94
C ARG A 75 17.07 18.99 -12.15
N SER A 76 15.97 19.22 -12.87
CA SER A 76 15.96 20.13 -14.04
C SER A 76 15.81 21.61 -13.67
N GLY A 77 15.62 21.94 -12.38
CA GLY A 77 15.38 23.30 -11.90
C GLY A 77 14.05 23.89 -12.39
N ILE A 78 13.16 23.06 -12.94
CA ILE A 78 11.83 23.51 -13.39
C ILE A 78 11.00 23.95 -12.19
N ALA A 79 11.17 23.28 -11.04
CA ALA A 79 10.50 23.63 -9.79
C ALA A 79 10.82 25.07 -9.34
N GLU A 80 12.10 25.45 -9.28
CA GLU A 80 12.53 26.81 -8.92
C GLU A 80 11.98 27.85 -9.91
N ARG A 81 12.04 27.57 -11.22
CA ARG A 81 11.55 28.51 -12.25
C ARG A 81 10.03 28.70 -12.18
N LEU A 82 9.28 27.64 -11.87
CA LEU A 82 7.84 27.73 -11.62
C LEU A 82 7.55 28.57 -10.38
N PHE A 83 8.31 28.37 -9.30
CA PHE A 83 8.16 29.14 -8.08
C PHE A 83 8.43 30.64 -8.32
N GLU A 84 9.50 30.99 -9.04
CA GLU A 84 9.81 32.36 -9.40
C GLU A 84 8.71 33.00 -10.27
N ALA A 85 8.17 32.25 -11.24
CA ALA A 85 7.06 32.72 -12.07
C ALA A 85 5.79 33.02 -11.26
N ILE A 86 5.44 32.14 -10.30
CA ILE A 86 4.31 32.36 -9.38
C ILE A 86 4.56 33.59 -8.51
N HIS A 87 5.77 33.76 -7.98
CA HIS A 87 6.12 34.91 -7.16
C HIS A 87 6.00 36.22 -7.96
N LEU A 88 6.45 36.23 -9.22
CA LEU A 88 6.31 37.39 -10.10
C LEU A 88 4.82 37.75 -10.34
N TRP A 89 3.96 36.75 -10.53
CA TRP A 89 2.52 36.95 -10.73
C TRP A 89 1.79 37.42 -9.47
N THR A 90 2.22 36.94 -8.30
CA THR A 90 1.53 37.18 -7.02
C THR A 90 2.02 38.44 -6.30
N ARG A 91 3.17 39.02 -6.71
CA ARG A 91 3.83 40.22 -6.14
C ARG A 91 2.92 41.42 -5.80
N ARG A 92 1.76 41.57 -6.46
CA ARG A 92 0.80 42.67 -6.21
C ARG A 92 -0.21 42.37 -5.10
N LEU A 93 -0.27 41.14 -4.60
CA LEU A 93 -1.15 40.73 -3.51
C LEU A 93 -0.43 40.89 -2.16
N PRO A 94 -1.13 41.41 -1.13
CA PRO A 94 -0.53 41.57 0.20
C PRO A 94 -0.25 40.18 0.81
N GLY A 95 1.03 39.86 1.02
CA GLY A 95 1.51 38.57 1.52
C GLY A 95 2.60 37.92 0.66
N GLY A 96 2.73 38.38 -0.59
CA GLY A 96 3.58 37.75 -1.60
C GLY A 96 2.75 37.06 -2.67
#